data_AF-A0A965EZB3-F1
#
_entry.id   AF-A0A965EZB3-F1
#
_cell.length_a   1.000
_cell.length_b   1.000
_cell.length_c   1.000
_cell.angle_alpha   90.00
_cell.angle_beta   90.00
_cell.angle_gamma   90.00
#
_symmetry.space_group_name_H-M   'P 1'
#
loop_
_entity.id
_entity.type
_entity.pdbx_description
1 polymer ?
#
loop_
_entity_poly.entity_id
_entity_poly.type
_entity_poly.pdbx_seq_one_letter_code
_entity_poly.pdbx_strand_id
1 'polypeptide(L)'
;MSPAERMMSVLARLRDDPARVWRTEELRRDISGYEDTPTGDRNWQYDSEALRARGMIVTGISSAHAQRRTGVRYGLPIKPGNLYLSEAEHAALIEARRARGTTGIPNPLAADTSRGRPLEVIGEALRRLEEHGGWMTVGELAAQMGQRPARLLQRLRLAWCLDVDCRTVFLDALEVQGCDGDVELAPAQVRVCVVRGPDPNHPLRDTGLALLGAGAYTAEETAERLELIEDVLAGRVPGDLQLLESAKRKLLSWQRRLGENLR
;
A
#
# COMPACT_ATOMS: atom_id res chain seq x y z
N MET A 1 -18.52 5.87 -8.58
CA MET A 1 -17.29 5.24 -8.06
C MET A 1 -17.40 3.72 -8.00
N SER A 2 -16.35 3.05 -8.42
CA SER A 2 -16.08 1.63 -8.24
C SER A 2 -15.87 1.27 -6.76
N PRO A 3 -15.97 -0.02 -6.37
CA PRO A 3 -15.69 -0.45 -5.00
C PRO A 3 -14.26 -0.11 -4.53
N ALA A 4 -13.27 -0.23 -5.42
CA ALA A 4 -11.87 0.02 -5.07
C ALA A 4 -11.64 1.50 -4.74
N GLU A 5 -12.20 2.41 -5.54
CA GLU A 5 -12.16 3.85 -5.28
C GLU A 5 -12.76 4.18 -3.92
N ARG A 6 -13.97 3.68 -3.62
CA ARG A 6 -14.61 3.96 -2.32
C ARG A 6 -13.80 3.43 -1.14
N MET A 7 -13.27 2.21 -1.24
CA MET A 7 -12.43 1.63 -0.19
C MET A 7 -11.15 2.44 0.03
N MET A 8 -10.49 2.88 -1.06
CA MET A 8 -9.30 3.73 -0.97
C MET A 8 -9.62 5.09 -0.37
N SER A 9 -10.76 5.71 -0.70
CA SER A 9 -11.22 6.96 -0.07
C SER A 9 -11.45 6.80 1.44
N VAL A 10 -12.01 5.67 1.88
CA VAL A 10 -12.16 5.36 3.33
C VAL A 10 -10.80 5.31 4.00
N LEU A 11 -9.83 4.61 3.42
CA LEU A 11 -8.49 4.47 3.99
C LEU A 11 -7.75 5.81 4.05
N ALA A 12 -7.81 6.60 2.99
CA ALA A 12 -7.22 7.94 2.96
C ALA A 12 -7.78 8.80 4.09
N ARG A 13 -9.11 8.85 4.25
CA ARG A 13 -9.78 9.65 5.29
C ARG A 13 -9.41 9.22 6.70
N LEU A 14 -9.38 7.91 6.96
CA LEU A 14 -9.05 7.37 8.28
C LEU A 14 -7.57 7.55 8.62
N ARG A 15 -6.68 7.62 7.62
CA ARG A 15 -5.24 7.78 7.82
C ARG A 15 -4.85 9.18 8.29
N ASP A 16 -5.62 10.22 7.96
CA ASP A 16 -5.32 11.59 8.38
C ASP A 16 -5.31 11.75 9.91
N ASP A 17 -6.20 11.01 10.59
CA ASP A 17 -6.23 10.89 12.04
C ASP A 17 -6.48 9.42 12.44
N PRO A 18 -5.42 8.61 12.46
CA PRO A 18 -5.53 7.16 12.61
C PRO A 18 -5.85 6.73 14.05
N ALA A 19 -5.68 7.62 15.03
CA ALA A 19 -6.08 7.40 16.42
C ALA A 19 -7.57 7.71 16.65
N ARG A 20 -8.16 8.59 15.83
CA ARG A 20 -9.56 8.98 15.94
C ARG A 20 -10.51 7.83 15.59
N VAL A 21 -11.59 7.77 16.37
CA VAL A 21 -12.77 6.96 16.05
C VAL A 21 -13.78 7.85 15.32
N TRP A 22 -14.00 7.56 14.05
CA TRP A 22 -14.94 8.23 13.16
C TRP A 22 -16.32 7.61 13.26
N ARG A 23 -17.40 8.39 13.09
CA ARG A 23 -18.74 7.82 12.89
C ARG A 23 -18.85 7.29 11.46
N THR A 24 -19.49 6.14 11.29
CA THR A 24 -19.88 5.66 9.95
C THR A 24 -20.57 6.75 9.12
N GLU A 25 -21.49 7.51 9.73
CA GLU A 25 -22.22 8.60 9.04
C GLU A 25 -21.34 9.75 8.57
N GLU A 26 -20.18 10.00 9.21
CA GLU A 26 -19.22 11.01 8.74
C GLU A 26 -18.54 10.52 7.46
N LEU A 27 -18.05 9.28 7.48
CA LEU A 27 -17.40 8.66 6.32
C LEU A 27 -18.36 8.54 5.13
N ARG A 28 -19.63 8.22 5.37
CA ARG A 28 -20.66 8.10 4.34
C ARG A 28 -21.03 9.43 3.69
N ARG A 29 -20.94 10.54 4.42
CA ARG A 29 -21.20 11.89 3.88
C ARG A 29 -20.05 12.39 3.01
N ASP A 30 -18.82 12.04 3.37
CA ASP A 30 -17.61 12.53 2.70
C ASP A 30 -17.27 11.73 1.42
N ILE A 31 -17.85 10.52 1.23
CA ILE A 31 -17.44 9.59 0.17
C ILE A 31 -18.63 9.23 -0.73
N SER A 32 -18.54 9.57 -2.02
CA SER A 32 -19.57 9.25 -3.01
C SER A 32 -19.73 7.73 -3.21
N GLY A 33 -20.98 7.29 -3.41
CA GLY A 33 -21.39 5.89 -3.50
C GLY A 33 -21.77 5.26 -2.16
N TYR A 34 -21.73 6.02 -1.06
CA TYR A 34 -22.24 5.65 0.26
C TYR A 34 -23.42 6.52 0.75
N GLU A 35 -24.12 7.16 -0.19
CA GLU A 35 -25.29 8.01 0.08
C GLU A 35 -26.35 7.26 0.92
N ASP A 36 -27.26 8.01 1.54
CA ASP A 36 -28.36 7.45 2.35
C ASP A 36 -29.44 6.83 1.47
N THR A 37 -29.08 5.71 0.83
CA THR A 37 -29.89 4.91 -0.09
C THR A 37 -29.63 3.43 0.14
N PRO A 38 -30.55 2.52 -0.21
CA PRO A 38 -30.33 1.08 -0.09
C PRO A 38 -29.08 0.57 -0.82
N THR A 39 -28.72 1.23 -1.92
CA THR A 39 -27.49 0.91 -2.67
C THR A 39 -26.25 1.37 -1.92
N GLY A 40 -26.27 2.56 -1.33
CA GLY A 40 -25.18 3.09 -0.51
C GLY A 40 -24.94 2.27 0.75
N ASP A 41 -26.02 1.84 1.43
CA ASP A 41 -25.95 0.94 2.59
C ASP A 41 -25.26 -0.38 2.23
N ARG A 42 -25.70 -1.00 1.12
CA ARG A 42 -25.14 -2.25 0.62
C ARG A 42 -23.68 -2.09 0.22
N ASN A 43 -23.32 -0.97 -0.42
CA ASN A 43 -21.94 -0.66 -0.76
C ASN A 43 -21.07 -0.56 0.50
N TRP A 44 -21.51 0.21 1.50
CA TRP A 44 -20.79 0.34 2.77
C TRP A 44 -20.61 -1.00 3.46
N GLN A 45 -21.67 -1.80 3.55
CA GLN A 45 -21.63 -3.11 4.20
C GLN A 45 -20.54 -4.00 3.57
N TYR A 46 -20.57 -4.17 2.24
CA TYR A 46 -19.61 -5.05 1.57
C TYR A 46 -18.19 -4.49 1.53
N ASP A 47 -18.02 -3.18 1.37
CA ASP A 47 -16.70 -2.56 1.29
C ASP A 47 -16.04 -2.53 2.68
N SER A 48 -16.79 -2.19 3.74
CA SER A 48 -16.28 -2.22 5.12
C SER A 48 -15.96 -3.64 5.59
N GLU A 49 -16.75 -4.64 5.17
CA GLU A 49 -16.42 -6.05 5.41
C GLU A 49 -15.12 -6.46 4.72
N ALA A 50 -14.93 -6.06 3.46
CA ALA A 50 -13.71 -6.35 2.72
C ALA A 50 -12.47 -5.66 3.33
N LEU A 51 -12.60 -4.42 3.81
CA LEU A 51 -11.52 -3.70 4.50
C LEU A 51 -11.21 -4.32 5.87
N ARG A 52 -12.24 -4.72 6.63
CA ARG A 52 -12.09 -5.38 7.93
C ARG A 52 -11.43 -6.75 7.80
N ALA A 53 -11.80 -7.53 6.78
CA ALA A 53 -11.19 -8.82 6.49
C ALA A 53 -9.68 -8.70 6.22
N ARG A 54 -9.23 -7.54 5.72
CA ARG A 54 -7.81 -7.20 5.50
C ARG A 54 -7.13 -6.53 6.70
N GLY A 55 -7.83 -6.38 7.82
CA GLY A 55 -7.31 -5.67 9.00
C GLY A 55 -7.10 -4.17 8.79
N MET A 56 -7.59 -3.59 7.69
CA MET A 56 -7.31 -2.20 7.34
C MET A 56 -8.16 -1.20 8.14
N ILE A 57 -9.33 -1.65 8.61
CA ILE A 57 -10.20 -0.86 9.48
C ILE A 57 -10.70 -1.74 10.63
N VAL A 58 -10.99 -1.08 11.75
CA VAL A 58 -11.74 -1.65 12.87
C VAL A 58 -13.10 -0.98 12.92
N THR A 59 -14.18 -1.76 12.94
CA THR A 59 -15.56 -1.26 13.01
C THR A 59 -16.23 -1.70 14.32
N GLY A 60 -17.42 -1.19 14.60
CA GLY A 60 -18.20 -1.62 15.76
C GLY A 60 -17.74 -0.99 17.08
N ILE A 61 -16.98 0.10 17.02
CA ILE A 61 -16.37 0.77 18.18
C ILE A 61 -17.40 1.72 18.81
N SER A 62 -17.49 1.72 20.13
CA SER A 62 -18.23 2.74 20.88
C SER A 62 -17.24 3.74 21.48
N SER A 63 -17.48 5.03 21.30
CA SER A 63 -16.70 6.12 21.91
C SER A 63 -17.62 7.29 22.28
N ALA A 64 -17.12 8.27 23.02
CA ALA A 64 -17.87 9.52 23.29
C ALA A 64 -18.37 10.17 21.99
N HIS A 65 -17.61 10.01 20.91
CA HIS A 65 -17.92 10.54 19.59
C HIS A 65 -18.65 9.54 18.69
N ALA A 66 -18.76 8.24 19.00
CA ALA A 66 -19.47 7.26 18.17
C ALA A 66 -20.29 6.31 19.06
N GLN A 67 -21.59 6.60 19.20
CA GLN A 67 -22.48 5.80 20.04
C GLN A 67 -23.02 4.58 19.28
N ARG A 68 -23.57 3.60 20.01
CA ARG A 68 -24.26 2.42 19.45
C ARG A 68 -23.39 1.59 18.48
N ARG A 69 -22.08 1.48 18.73
CA ARG A 69 -21.14 0.69 17.90
C ARG A 69 -21.04 1.16 16.44
N THR A 70 -21.26 2.45 16.19
CA THR A 70 -21.13 3.06 14.86
C THR A 70 -19.72 3.57 14.55
N GLY A 71 -18.76 3.34 15.45
CA GLY A 71 -17.39 3.82 15.31
C GLY A 71 -16.56 2.98 14.36
N VAL A 72 -15.77 3.68 13.55
CA VAL A 72 -14.79 3.14 12.60
C VAL A 72 -13.44 3.79 12.88
N ARG A 73 -12.36 3.01 12.88
CA ARG A 73 -10.99 3.48 13.09
C ARG A 73 -10.06 2.83 12.08
N TYR A 74 -8.96 3.51 11.77
CA TYR A 74 -7.85 2.95 11.02
C TYR A 74 -7.27 1.70 11.72
N GLY A 75 -7.12 0.60 10.98
CA GLY A 75 -6.78 -0.71 11.56
C GLY A 75 -5.29 -1.05 11.54
N LEU A 76 -4.52 -0.48 10.60
CA LEU A 76 -3.10 -0.79 10.48
C LEU A 76 -2.26 0.01 11.50
N PRO A 77 -1.23 -0.60 12.08
CA PRO A 77 -0.35 0.09 13.02
C PRO A 77 0.54 1.10 12.29
N ILE A 78 0.74 2.26 12.92
CA ILE A 78 1.57 3.33 12.35
C ILE A 78 3.03 3.06 12.69
N LYS A 79 3.89 2.99 11.67
CA LYS A 79 5.32 2.84 11.89
C LYS A 79 5.90 4.12 12.52
N PRO A 80 6.59 4.04 13.67
CA PRO A 80 7.35 5.15 14.20
C PRO A 80 8.45 5.60 13.23
N GLY A 81 8.67 6.92 13.12
CA GLY A 81 9.69 7.53 12.26
C GLY A 81 11.08 6.89 12.38
N ASN A 82 11.53 6.62 13.60
CA ASN A 82 12.83 6.00 13.85
C ASN A 82 12.98 4.55 13.36
N LEU A 83 11.90 3.89 12.95
CA LEU A 83 11.91 2.52 12.41
C LEU A 83 11.77 2.47 10.88
N TYR A 84 11.65 3.60 10.20
CA TYR A 84 11.68 3.64 8.74
C TYR A 84 13.07 3.26 8.22
N LEU A 85 13.08 2.58 7.08
CA LEU A 85 14.31 2.26 6.40
C LEU A 85 14.77 3.49 5.61
N SER A 86 16.08 3.76 5.62
CA SER A 86 16.67 4.78 4.76
C SER A 86 16.68 4.34 3.30
N GLU A 87 16.98 5.27 2.40
CA GLU A 87 17.14 4.96 0.98
C GLU A 87 18.21 3.91 0.73
N ALA A 88 19.36 4.02 1.42
CA ALA A 88 20.45 3.05 1.33
C ALA A 88 20.03 1.66 1.85
N GLU A 89 19.30 1.58 2.97
CA GLU A 89 18.78 0.31 3.50
C GLU A 89 17.77 -0.34 2.53
N HIS A 90 16.90 0.48 1.91
CA HIS A 90 16.01 0.01 0.85
C HIS A 90 16.78 -0.51 -0.37
N ALA A 91 17.80 0.23 -0.83
CA ALA A 91 18.63 -0.19 -1.96
C ALA A 91 19.34 -1.52 -1.66
N ALA A 92 19.90 -1.69 -0.45
CA ALA A 92 20.54 -2.93 -0.03
C ALA A 92 19.58 -4.12 -0.03
N LEU A 93 18.34 -3.94 0.45
CA LEU A 93 17.31 -4.98 0.39
C LEU A 93 16.90 -5.32 -1.06
N ILE A 94 16.78 -4.31 -1.92
CA ILE A 94 16.44 -4.50 -3.34
C ILE A 94 17.53 -5.33 -4.03
N GLU A 95 18.81 -5.00 -3.81
CA GLU A 95 19.93 -5.74 -4.40
C GLU A 95 20.00 -7.17 -3.86
N ALA A 96 19.84 -7.37 -2.56
CA ALA A 96 19.75 -8.71 -1.96
C ALA A 96 18.62 -9.53 -2.58
N ARG A 97 17.44 -8.92 -2.78
CA ARG A 97 16.28 -9.59 -3.39
C ARG A 97 16.56 -9.95 -4.84
N ARG A 98 17.16 -9.05 -5.62
CA ARG A 98 17.55 -9.32 -7.01
C ARG A 98 18.50 -10.51 -7.09
N ALA A 99 19.46 -10.60 -6.17
CA ALA A 99 20.38 -11.73 -6.08
C ALA A 99 19.69 -13.05 -5.67
N ARG A 100 18.69 -13.00 -4.79
CA ARG A 100 17.90 -14.19 -4.38
C ARG A 100 16.91 -14.65 -5.46
N GLY A 101 16.48 -13.73 -6.32
CA GLY A 101 15.35 -13.90 -7.24
C GLY A 101 14.10 -13.21 -6.70
N THR A 102 13.34 -12.57 -7.61
CA THR A 102 12.22 -11.68 -7.28
C THR A 102 10.90 -12.40 -6.95
N THR A 103 10.96 -13.61 -6.41
CA THR A 103 9.77 -14.40 -6.04
C THR A 103 9.30 -14.08 -4.62
N GLY A 104 7.99 -14.27 -4.38
CA GLY A 104 7.43 -14.30 -3.02
C GLY A 104 7.28 -12.94 -2.32
N ILE A 105 7.17 -11.83 -3.04
CA ILE A 105 6.89 -10.52 -2.43
C ILE A 105 5.45 -10.55 -1.85
N PRO A 106 5.26 -10.49 -0.51
CA PRO A 106 3.93 -10.49 0.09
C PRO A 106 3.13 -9.27 -0.36
N ASN A 107 1.84 -9.47 -0.57
CA ASN A 107 0.91 -8.40 -0.92
C ASN A 107 0.17 -7.95 0.35
N PRO A 108 0.38 -6.72 0.82
CA PRO A 108 -0.19 -6.26 2.08
C PRO A 108 -1.71 -6.06 2.03
N LEU A 109 -2.31 -6.11 0.83
CA LEU A 109 -3.74 -5.92 0.62
C LEU A 109 -4.47 -7.24 0.27
N ALA A 110 -3.78 -8.38 0.31
CA ALA A 110 -4.34 -9.70 0.05
C ALA A 110 -5.42 -10.06 1.09
N ALA A 111 -6.54 -10.63 0.63
CA ALA A 111 -7.47 -11.37 1.47
C ALA A 111 -8.25 -12.42 0.68
N ASP A 112 -8.89 -13.34 1.40
CA ASP A 112 -9.69 -14.43 0.83
C ASP A 112 -11.07 -13.97 0.32
N THR A 113 -11.25 -12.68 0.00
CA THR A 113 -12.53 -12.11 -0.45
C THR A 113 -12.46 -11.65 -1.90
N SER A 114 -13.42 -12.06 -2.73
CA SER A 114 -13.52 -11.63 -4.14
C SER A 114 -13.78 -10.12 -4.27
N ARG A 115 -14.52 -9.53 -3.33
CA ARG A 115 -14.65 -8.08 -3.17
C ARG A 115 -13.30 -7.53 -2.70
N GLY A 116 -12.75 -6.54 -3.42
CA GLY A 116 -11.43 -5.99 -3.13
C GLY A 116 -10.30 -6.55 -4.01
N ARG A 117 -10.58 -7.49 -4.93
CA ARG A 117 -9.56 -7.96 -5.90
C ARG A 117 -8.82 -6.85 -6.66
N PRO A 118 -9.45 -5.74 -7.08
CA PRO A 118 -8.70 -4.64 -7.70
C PRO A 118 -7.74 -3.95 -6.73
N LEU A 119 -8.09 -3.85 -5.44
CA LEU A 119 -7.22 -3.30 -4.40
C LEU A 119 -5.99 -4.18 -4.23
N GLU A 120 -6.16 -5.51 -4.18
CA GLU A 120 -5.05 -6.47 -4.15
C GLU A 120 -4.08 -6.26 -5.30
N VAL A 121 -4.59 -6.13 -6.52
CA VAL A 121 -3.76 -5.92 -7.70
C VAL A 121 -3.02 -4.59 -7.62
N ILE A 122 -3.67 -3.53 -7.14
CA ILE A 122 -3.01 -2.24 -6.91
C ILE A 122 -1.90 -2.39 -5.86
N GLY A 123 -2.17 -3.08 -4.75
CA GLY A 123 -1.19 -3.31 -3.69
C GLY A 123 0.04 -4.09 -4.15
N GLU A 124 -0.17 -5.17 -4.90
CA GLU A 124 0.91 -5.94 -5.48
C GLU A 124 1.70 -5.11 -6.50
N ALA A 125 1.01 -4.34 -7.35
CA ALA A 125 1.66 -3.47 -8.33
C ALA A 125 2.53 -2.41 -7.65
N LEU A 126 2.00 -1.71 -6.64
CA LEU A 126 2.75 -0.71 -5.88
C LEU A 126 3.96 -1.33 -5.19
N ARG A 127 3.79 -2.51 -4.57
CA ARG A 127 4.93 -3.17 -3.92
C ARG A 127 6.03 -3.52 -4.91
N ARG A 128 5.68 -4.03 -6.10
CA ARG A 128 6.66 -4.31 -7.16
C ARG A 128 7.35 -3.05 -7.67
N LEU A 129 6.64 -1.92 -7.77
CA LEU A 129 7.22 -0.64 -8.16
C LEU A 129 8.18 -0.10 -7.08
N GLU A 130 7.81 -0.17 -5.81
CA GLU A 130 8.67 0.22 -4.68
C GLU A 130 9.96 -0.62 -4.62
N GLU A 131 9.85 -1.93 -4.84
CA GLU A 131 11.00 -2.87 -4.89
C GLU A 131 11.81 -2.74 -6.18
N HIS A 132 11.23 -2.23 -7.26
CA HIS A 132 11.98 -1.93 -8.47
C HIS A 132 12.90 -0.72 -8.29
N GLY A 133 12.44 0.31 -7.58
CA GLY A 133 13.24 1.49 -7.23
C GLY A 133 13.46 2.47 -8.39
N GLY A 134 12.56 2.49 -9.38
CA GLY A 134 12.68 3.36 -10.55
C GLY A 134 11.48 3.27 -11.49
N TRP A 135 11.68 3.71 -12.74
CA TRP A 135 10.67 3.62 -13.79
C TRP A 135 10.59 2.21 -14.37
N MET A 136 9.37 1.68 -14.44
CA MET A 136 9.06 0.40 -15.09
C MET A 136 7.94 0.62 -16.12
N THR A 137 7.95 -0.12 -17.22
CA THR A 137 6.80 -0.14 -18.13
C THR A 137 5.65 -0.96 -17.55
N VAL A 138 4.41 -0.59 -17.86
CA VAL A 138 3.24 -1.39 -17.50
C VAL A 138 3.29 -2.78 -18.14
N GLY A 139 3.94 -2.93 -19.30
CA GLY A 139 4.18 -4.23 -19.93
C GLY A 139 5.04 -5.16 -19.07
N GLU A 140 6.18 -4.68 -18.57
CA GLU A 140 7.06 -5.42 -17.66
C GLU A 140 6.34 -5.78 -16.36
N LEU A 141 5.66 -4.80 -15.74
CA LEU A 141 4.92 -5.02 -14.51
C LEU A 141 3.79 -6.04 -14.70
N ALA A 142 3.06 -5.97 -15.81
CA ALA A 142 2.00 -6.91 -16.14
C ALA A 142 2.54 -8.34 -16.34
N ALA A 143 3.69 -8.49 -16.99
CA ALA A 143 4.34 -9.79 -17.16
C ALA A 143 4.73 -10.40 -15.81
N GLN A 144 5.27 -9.59 -14.89
CA GLN A 144 5.63 -10.05 -13.54
C GLN A 144 4.43 -10.49 -12.70
N MET A 145 3.25 -9.90 -12.94
CA MET A 145 2.01 -10.16 -12.19
C MET A 145 1.05 -11.13 -12.90
N GLY A 146 1.42 -11.65 -14.08
CA GLY A 146 0.52 -12.45 -14.92
C GLY A 146 -0.76 -11.71 -15.32
N GLN A 147 -0.71 -10.40 -15.51
CA GLN A 147 -1.85 -9.55 -15.88
C GLN A 147 -1.79 -9.15 -17.36
N ARG A 148 -2.93 -8.70 -17.90
CA ARG A 148 -2.96 -8.02 -19.21
C ARG A 148 -2.60 -6.53 -19.02
N PRO A 149 -1.67 -5.96 -19.81
CA PRO A 149 -1.24 -4.56 -19.66
C PRO A 149 -2.39 -3.54 -19.62
N ALA A 150 -3.35 -3.64 -20.55
CA ALA A 150 -4.50 -2.73 -20.60
C ALA A 150 -5.35 -2.76 -19.31
N ARG A 151 -5.58 -3.96 -18.75
CA ARG A 151 -6.34 -4.12 -17.51
C ARG A 151 -5.56 -3.63 -16.29
N LEU A 152 -4.24 -3.83 -16.28
CA LEU A 152 -3.38 -3.32 -15.22
C LEU A 152 -3.31 -1.78 -15.26
N LEU A 153 -3.10 -1.19 -16.44
CA LEU A 153 -3.12 0.26 -16.62
C LEU A 153 -4.42 0.88 -16.13
N GLN A 154 -5.57 0.28 -16.45
CA GLN A 154 -6.86 0.76 -15.95
C GLN A 154 -6.88 0.82 -14.42
N ARG A 155 -6.36 -0.21 -13.73
CA ARG A 155 -6.30 -0.25 -12.26
C ARG A 155 -5.31 0.76 -11.69
N LEU A 156 -4.16 0.94 -12.32
CA LEU A 156 -3.17 1.93 -11.93
C LEU A 156 -3.67 3.35 -12.13
N ARG A 157 -4.42 3.62 -13.22
CA ARG A 157 -5.12 4.89 -13.43
C ARG A 157 -6.15 5.17 -12.34
N LEU A 158 -6.87 4.15 -11.84
CA LEU A 158 -7.75 4.35 -10.68
C LEU A 158 -6.96 4.78 -9.44
N ALA A 159 -5.82 4.15 -9.17
CA ALA A 159 -4.96 4.51 -8.05
C ALA A 159 -4.33 5.92 -8.22
N TRP A 160 -4.01 6.30 -9.46
CA TRP A 160 -3.41 7.60 -9.81
C TRP A 160 -4.43 8.77 -9.79
N CYS A 161 -5.63 8.54 -10.31
CA CYS A 161 -6.68 9.57 -10.39
C CYS A 161 -7.49 9.72 -9.09
N LEU A 162 -7.20 8.92 -8.06
CA LEU A 162 -7.83 9.08 -6.76
C LEU A 162 -7.26 10.33 -6.08
N ASP A 163 -7.98 11.41 -6.31
CA ASP A 163 -7.82 12.65 -5.58
C ASP A 163 -8.66 12.59 -4.31
N VAL A 164 -7.99 12.54 -3.15
CA VAL A 164 -8.63 12.76 -1.85
C VAL A 164 -8.03 14.04 -1.31
N ASP A 165 -8.83 15.11 -1.26
CA ASP A 165 -8.44 16.45 -0.80
C ASP A 165 -7.25 17.08 -1.56
N CYS A 166 -7.29 17.07 -2.90
CA CYS A 166 -6.27 17.65 -3.80
C CYS A 166 -4.89 16.97 -3.70
N ARG A 167 -4.85 15.68 -3.34
CA ARG A 167 -3.65 14.85 -3.26
C ARG A 167 -3.91 13.55 -4.02
N THR A 168 -3.05 13.25 -5.00
CA THR A 168 -2.96 11.90 -5.57
C THR A 168 -2.42 10.96 -4.50
N VAL A 169 -3.20 9.93 -4.14
CA VAL A 169 -2.95 9.17 -2.91
C VAL A 169 -2.18 7.86 -3.13
N PHE A 170 -1.86 7.39 -4.34
CA PHE A 170 -1.29 6.02 -4.45
C PHE A 170 -0.18 5.81 -5.47
N LEU A 171 -0.19 6.52 -6.59
CA LEU A 171 0.84 6.44 -7.61
C LEU A 171 1.37 7.84 -7.89
N ASP A 172 2.68 8.07 -7.77
CA ASP A 172 3.21 9.43 -7.83
C ASP A 172 3.51 9.89 -9.26
N ALA A 173 3.81 8.97 -10.19
CA ALA A 173 4.02 9.32 -11.59
C ALA A 173 3.57 8.25 -12.59
N LEU A 174 2.90 8.71 -13.64
CA LEU A 174 2.40 7.93 -14.76
C LEU A 174 2.71 8.69 -16.08
N GLU A 175 3.59 8.14 -16.89
CA GLU A 175 3.96 8.71 -18.21
C GLU A 175 3.12 8.03 -19.30
N VAL A 176 2.06 8.72 -19.74
CA VAL A 176 1.10 8.21 -20.73
C VAL A 176 1.32 8.73 -22.16
N GLN A 177 2.20 9.71 -22.33
CA GLN A 177 2.53 10.33 -23.61
C GLN A 177 4.00 10.09 -23.94
N GLY A 178 4.31 9.96 -25.23
CA GLY A 178 5.70 9.88 -25.69
C GLY A 178 6.43 11.22 -25.56
N CYS A 179 7.74 11.21 -25.84
CA CYS A 179 8.62 12.40 -25.73
C CYS A 179 8.14 13.63 -26.51
N ASP A 180 7.36 13.41 -27.57
CA ASP A 180 6.81 14.47 -28.44
C ASP A 180 5.44 14.99 -27.95
N GLY A 181 4.91 14.50 -26.82
CA GLY A 181 3.67 14.99 -26.17
C GLY A 181 2.35 14.65 -26.88
N ASP A 182 2.38 14.39 -28.19
CA ASP A 182 1.17 14.30 -29.02
C ASP A 182 0.65 12.87 -29.27
N VAL A 183 1.37 11.84 -28.81
CA VAL A 183 0.99 10.43 -29.03
C VAL A 183 0.74 9.71 -27.70
N GLU A 184 -0.49 9.22 -27.51
CA GLU A 184 -0.82 8.34 -26.39
C GLU A 184 -0.06 7.02 -26.54
N LEU A 185 0.70 6.65 -25.52
CA LEU A 185 1.45 5.40 -25.51
C LEU A 185 0.49 4.21 -25.45
N ALA A 186 0.83 3.12 -26.15
CA ALA A 186 0.09 1.88 -25.99
C ALA A 186 0.17 1.42 -24.51
N PRO A 187 -0.84 0.70 -23.96
CA PRO A 187 -0.86 0.37 -22.54
C PRO A 187 0.36 -0.36 -22.00
N ALA A 188 1.07 -1.13 -22.83
CA ALA A 188 2.29 -1.82 -22.43
C ALA A 188 3.53 -0.90 -22.37
N GLN A 189 3.50 0.23 -23.07
CA GLN A 189 4.61 1.20 -23.18
C GLN A 189 4.52 2.32 -22.13
N VAL A 190 3.33 2.53 -21.55
CA VAL A 190 3.14 3.48 -20.44
C VAL A 190 4.15 3.18 -19.32
N ARG A 191 4.85 4.21 -18.84
CA ARG A 191 5.82 4.06 -17.75
C ARG A 191 5.20 4.50 -16.43
N VAL A 192 5.53 3.78 -15.38
CA VAL A 192 5.02 3.98 -14.02
C VAL A 192 6.18 3.96 -13.02
N CYS A 193 6.08 4.78 -11.98
CA CYS A 193 6.99 4.71 -10.84
C CYS A 193 6.29 5.17 -9.54
N VAL A 194 6.83 4.71 -8.41
CA VAL A 194 6.57 5.30 -7.10
C VAL A 194 7.72 6.26 -6.83
N VAL A 195 7.43 7.54 -6.66
CA VAL A 195 8.45 8.58 -6.49
C VAL A 195 8.86 8.56 -5.02
N ARG A 196 10.17 8.56 -4.77
CA ARG A 196 10.68 8.66 -3.41
C ARG A 196 10.58 10.11 -2.94
N GLY A 197 10.16 10.30 -1.69
CA GLY A 197 10.10 11.61 -1.06
C GLY A 197 11.49 12.24 -0.90
N PRO A 198 11.54 13.55 -0.61
CA PRO A 198 12.81 14.30 -0.53
C PRO A 198 13.68 13.95 0.69
N ASP A 199 13.14 13.23 1.69
CA ASP A 199 13.88 12.82 2.89
C ASP A 199 14.53 11.44 2.69
N PRO A 200 15.86 11.35 2.53
CA PRO A 200 16.55 10.08 2.31
C PRO A 200 16.51 9.14 3.53
N ASN A 201 16.18 9.64 4.72
CA ASN A 201 15.97 8.79 5.91
C ASN A 201 14.59 8.14 5.91
N HIS A 202 13.64 8.73 5.17
CA HIS A 202 12.24 8.35 5.10
C HIS A 202 11.72 8.40 3.65
N PRO A 203 12.37 7.70 2.70
CA PRO A 203 12.17 7.91 1.26
C PRO A 203 10.80 7.43 0.75
N LEU A 204 10.14 6.52 1.46
CA LEU A 204 8.79 6.04 1.13
C LEU A 204 7.73 6.61 2.07
N ARG A 205 8.08 7.62 2.88
CA ARG A 205 7.11 8.26 3.75
C ARG A 205 6.11 9.02 2.88
N ASP A 206 4.82 8.80 3.17
CA ASP A 206 3.72 9.47 2.49
C ASP A 206 3.70 9.23 0.97
N THR A 207 4.23 8.08 0.50
CA THR A 207 4.16 7.64 -0.92
C THR A 207 3.71 6.18 -1.04
N GLY A 208 3.26 5.77 -2.24
CA GLY A 208 2.93 4.36 -2.55
C GLY A 208 2.00 3.68 -1.53
N LEU A 209 2.44 2.55 -0.98
CA LEU A 209 1.70 1.80 0.04
C LEU A 209 1.66 2.52 1.40
N ALA A 210 2.60 3.43 1.69
CA ALA A 210 2.56 4.24 2.91
C ALA A 210 1.34 5.15 2.94
N LEU A 211 0.83 5.57 1.78
CA LEU A 211 -0.40 6.35 1.66
C LEU A 211 -1.66 5.54 1.97
N LEU A 212 -1.62 4.21 1.80
CA LEU A 212 -2.66 3.30 2.32
C LEU A 212 -2.49 3.01 3.81
N GLY A 213 -1.42 3.54 4.42
CA GLY A 213 -0.85 3.16 5.72
C GLY A 213 -0.46 1.67 5.83
N ALA A 214 -0.33 1.00 4.68
CA ALA A 214 0.29 -0.31 4.51
C ALA A 214 1.82 -0.23 4.27
N GLY A 215 2.40 0.99 4.25
CA GLY A 215 3.84 1.21 4.13
C GLY A 215 4.62 0.89 5.42
N ALA A 216 3.90 0.67 6.52
CA ALA A 216 4.43 0.01 7.69
C ALA A 216 4.41 -1.49 7.40
N TYR A 217 5.48 -2.04 6.80
CA TYR A 217 5.60 -3.46 6.43
C TYR A 217 4.68 -4.36 7.27
N THR A 218 3.77 -5.10 6.63
CA THR A 218 2.90 -6.03 7.36
C THR A 218 3.75 -7.06 8.11
N ALA A 219 3.12 -7.85 8.99
CA ALA A 219 3.84 -8.92 9.69
C ALA A 219 4.53 -9.87 8.70
N GLU A 220 3.84 -10.22 7.62
CA GLU A 220 4.36 -11.07 6.54
C GLU A 220 5.51 -10.40 5.78
N GLU A 221 5.36 -9.13 5.41
CA GLU A 221 6.43 -8.39 4.75
C GLU A 221 7.66 -8.25 5.65
N THR A 222 7.45 -7.97 6.93
CA THR A 222 8.54 -7.86 7.91
C THR A 222 9.27 -9.19 8.06
N ALA A 223 8.54 -10.31 8.16
CA ALA A 223 9.13 -11.65 8.23
C ALA A 223 9.94 -11.98 6.98
N GLU A 224 9.40 -11.70 5.80
CA GLU A 224 10.06 -11.97 4.53
C GLU A 224 11.34 -11.13 4.34
N ARG A 225 11.32 -9.84 4.72
CA ARG A 225 12.55 -9.00 4.67
C ARG A 225 13.60 -9.46 5.67
N LEU A 226 13.17 -9.91 6.85
CA LEU A 226 14.09 -10.49 7.83
C LEU A 226 14.73 -11.76 7.30
N GLU A 227 13.96 -12.67 6.68
CA GLU A 227 14.50 -13.87 6.02
C GLU A 227 15.52 -13.51 4.94
N LEU A 228 15.22 -12.53 4.09
CA LEU A 228 16.15 -12.05 3.07
C LEU A 228 17.46 -11.52 3.68
N ILE A 229 17.37 -10.78 4.79
CA ILE A 229 18.55 -10.30 5.51
C ILE A 229 19.35 -11.48 6.06
N GLU A 230 18.70 -12.48 6.67
CA GLU A 230 19.39 -13.67 7.17
C GLU A 230 20.05 -14.47 6.04
N ASP A 231 19.48 -14.49 4.84
CA ASP A 231 20.12 -15.09 3.67
C ASP A 231 21.47 -14.40 3.36
N VAL A 232 21.52 -13.07 3.41
CA VAL A 232 22.75 -12.30 3.19
C VAL A 232 23.74 -12.46 4.33
N LEU A 233 23.29 -12.35 5.59
CA LEU A 233 24.16 -12.49 6.76
C LEU A 233 24.76 -13.90 6.88
N ALA A 234 24.05 -14.92 6.41
CA ALA A 234 24.55 -16.29 6.32
C ALA A 234 25.44 -16.55 5.09
N GLY A 235 25.68 -15.55 4.24
CA GLY A 235 26.50 -15.66 3.02
C GLY A 235 25.83 -16.45 1.90
N ARG A 236 24.51 -16.66 1.94
CA ARG A 236 23.75 -17.38 0.88
C ARG A 236 23.47 -16.50 -0.33
N VAL A 237 23.46 -15.18 -0.15
CA VAL A 237 23.36 -14.16 -1.21
C VAL A 237 24.29 -12.98 -0.91
N PRO A 238 24.81 -12.30 -1.94
CA PRO A 238 25.60 -11.09 -1.77
C PRO A 238 24.74 -9.92 -1.24
N GLY A 239 25.35 -9.00 -0.51
CA GLY A 239 24.72 -7.75 -0.09
C GLY A 239 25.58 -6.93 0.87
N ASP A 240 25.13 -5.70 1.15
CA ASP A 240 25.79 -4.81 2.10
C ASP A 240 25.45 -5.20 3.54
N LEU A 241 26.38 -5.86 4.22
CA LEU A 241 26.19 -6.37 5.58
C LEU A 241 25.85 -5.25 6.57
N GLN A 242 26.52 -4.10 6.48
CA GLN A 242 26.35 -3.01 7.44
C GLN A 242 24.95 -2.39 7.32
N LEU A 243 24.49 -2.13 6.10
CA LEU A 243 23.15 -1.60 5.85
C LEU A 243 22.07 -2.61 6.26
N LEU A 244 22.26 -3.90 5.96
CA LEU A 244 21.28 -4.94 6.27
C LEU A 244 21.21 -5.24 7.78
N GLU A 245 22.31 -5.14 8.53
CA GLU A 245 22.29 -5.20 10.00
C GLU A 245 21.51 -4.02 10.60
N SER A 246 21.66 -2.82 10.04
CA SER A 246 20.87 -1.65 10.44
C SER A 246 19.37 -1.86 10.17
N ALA A 247 19.03 -2.32 8.96
CA ALA A 247 17.66 -2.65 8.58
C ALA A 247 17.06 -3.74 9.48
N LYS A 248 17.82 -4.80 9.79
CA LYS A 248 17.42 -5.90 10.68
C LYS A 248 17.00 -5.39 12.05
N ARG A 249 17.79 -4.51 12.68
CA ARG A 249 17.45 -3.95 14.00
C ARG A 249 16.12 -3.18 13.96
N LYS A 250 15.89 -2.38 12.92
CA LYS A 250 14.64 -1.63 12.73
C LYS A 250 13.45 -2.57 12.51
N LEU A 251 13.61 -3.59 11.66
CA LEU A 251 12.58 -4.58 11.35
C LEU A 251 12.23 -5.48 12.53
N LEU A 252 13.20 -5.94 13.32
CA LEU A 252 12.94 -6.67 14.57
C LEU A 252 12.22 -5.81 15.61
N SER A 253 12.59 -4.53 15.72
CA SER A 253 11.85 -3.60 16.59
C SER A 253 10.42 -3.38 16.10
N TRP A 254 10.21 -3.39 14.79
CA TRP A 254 8.88 -3.26 14.20
C TRP A 254 8.04 -4.53 14.42
N GLN A 255 8.61 -5.71 14.17
CA GLN A 255 7.96 -7.01 14.39
C GLN A 255 7.44 -7.16 15.83
N ARG A 256 8.23 -6.75 16.83
CA ARG A 256 7.80 -6.76 18.25
C ARG A 256 6.55 -5.90 18.47
N ARG A 257 6.53 -4.69 17.92
CA ARG A 257 5.37 -3.77 18.02
C ARG A 257 4.15 -4.29 17.29
N LEU A 258 4.31 -4.98 16.17
CA LEU A 258 3.20 -5.65 15.49
C LEU A 258 2.57 -6.71 16.40
N GLY A 259 3.38 -7.50 17.12
CA GLY A 259 2.92 -8.51 18.06
C GLY A 259 2.22 -7.95 19.30
N GLU A 260 2.59 -6.75 19.76
CA GLU A 260 1.91 -6.04 20.85
C GLU A 260 0.51 -5.54 20.46
N ASN A 261 0.32 -5.13 19.20
CA ASN A 261 -0.96 -4.63 18.70
C ASN A 261 -1.97 -5.74 18.31
N LEU A 262 -1.53 -6.99 18.24
CA LEU A 262 -2.37 -8.16 17.96
C LEU A 262 -2.90 -8.86 19.22
N ARG A 263 -2.53 -8.38 20.42
CA ARG A 263 -3.01 -8.85 21.73
C ARG A 263 -4.07 -7.91 22.29
#